data_AF-A0A7L2U6T9-F1
#
_entry.id   AF-A0A7L2U6T9-F1
#
_cell.length_a   1.000
_cell.length_b   1.000
_cell.length_c   1.000
_cell.angle_alpha   90.00
_cell.angle_beta   90.00
_cell.angle_gamma   90.00
#
_symmetry.space_group_name_H-M   'P 1'
#
loop_
_entity.id
_entity.type
_entity.pdbx_description
1 polymer ?
#
loop_
_entity_poly.entity_id
_entity_poly.type
_entity_poly.pdbx_seq_one_letter_code
_entity_poly.pdbx_strand_id
1 'polypeptide(L)'
;MDEDGLPIVGSGIDLTKVPAIQQKRTVAFLNQFVVHTVQFLNRFSTVCEEKLSALSLRIQQIETTLNILDAKLSSIPGLEDVKFEVSSANVNSVTNGPVAQATTDQQTAVSPQSGVSN
;
A
#
# COMPACT_ATOMS: atom_id res chain seq x y z
N MET A 1 27.53 37.03 8.30
CA MET A 1 27.11 36.56 6.96
C MET A 1 28.38 36.07 6.30
N ASP A 2 28.35 34.90 5.69
CA ASP A 2 29.38 34.48 4.74
C ASP A 2 29.27 35.33 3.47
N GLU A 3 30.24 35.15 2.57
CA GLU A 3 30.36 35.86 1.30
C GLU A 3 29.11 35.74 0.39
N ASP A 4 28.18 34.82 0.69
CA ASP A 4 26.90 34.63 -0.03
C ASP A 4 25.68 35.25 0.68
N GLY A 5 25.88 36.05 1.73
CA GLY A 5 24.81 36.81 2.38
C GLY A 5 23.78 35.96 3.12
N LEU A 6 24.02 34.66 3.30
CA LEU A 6 23.24 33.84 4.21
C LEU A 6 23.65 34.18 5.65
N PRO A 7 22.68 34.22 6.59
CA PRO A 7 23.05 34.32 7.99
C PRO A 7 23.96 33.13 8.30
N ILE A 8 25.18 33.39 8.76
CA ILE A 8 26.02 32.40 9.44
C ILE A 8 25.21 31.98 10.65
N VAL A 9 24.33 31.00 10.50
CA VAL A 9 23.68 30.31 11.61
C VAL A 9 24.74 29.35 12.17
N GLY A 10 25.85 29.92 12.67
CA GLY A 10 26.43 29.38 13.88
C GLY A 10 25.33 29.57 14.90
N SER A 11 24.62 28.48 15.23
CA SER A 11 23.40 28.51 16.04
C SER A 11 23.57 29.53 17.16
N GLY A 12 22.92 30.70 17.05
CA GLY A 12 23.00 31.80 18.02
C GLY A 12 22.33 31.47 19.36
N ILE A 13 22.37 30.19 19.72
CA ILE A 13 21.91 29.61 20.94
C ILE A 13 23.07 29.76 21.92
N ASP A 14 22.98 30.78 22.76
CA ASP A 14 23.80 30.88 23.96
C ASP A 14 23.41 29.71 24.89
N LEU A 15 24.23 28.66 24.88
CA LEU A 15 24.02 27.45 25.70
C LEU A 15 23.99 27.76 27.20
N THR A 16 24.50 28.91 27.63
CA THR A 16 24.41 29.37 29.03
C THR A 16 23.03 29.93 29.39
N LYS A 17 22.21 30.27 28.39
CA LYS A 17 20.81 30.74 28.54
C LYS A 17 19.80 29.60 28.42
N VAL A 18 20.22 28.42 27.98
CA VAL A 18 19.34 27.25 27.86
C VAL A 18 19.12 26.64 29.24
N PRO A 19 17.86 26.53 29.73
CA PRO A 19 17.59 25.93 31.03
C PRO A 19 17.97 24.44 31.03
N ALA A 20 18.52 23.98 32.15
CA ALA A 20 18.91 22.58 32.31
C ALA A 20 17.72 21.64 32.09
N ILE A 21 17.95 20.56 31.33
CA ILE A 21 16.92 19.55 31.11
C ILE A 21 16.55 18.89 32.44
N GLN A 22 15.25 18.78 32.70
CA GLN A 22 14.75 18.18 33.93
C GLN A 22 14.85 16.66 33.83
N GLN A 23 16.00 16.09 34.24
CA GLN A 23 16.27 14.65 34.15
C GLN A 23 15.16 13.79 34.76
N LYS A 24 14.62 14.15 35.93
CA LYS A 24 13.48 13.44 36.56
C LYS A 24 12.23 13.42 35.67
N ARG A 25 11.96 14.52 34.97
CA ARG A 25 10.83 14.63 34.03
C ARG A 25 11.08 13.78 32.78
N THR A 26 12.30 13.80 32.24
CA THR A 26 12.69 12.96 31.10
C THR A 26 12.55 11.47 31.42
N VAL A 27 13.01 11.03 32.60
CA VAL A 27 12.83 9.64 33.05
C VAL A 27 11.35 9.29 33.19
N ALA A 28 10.52 10.18 33.74
CA ALA A 28 9.09 9.96 33.82
C ALA A 28 8.44 9.79 32.44
N PHE A 29 8.83 10.62 31.46
CA PHE A 29 8.34 10.49 30.08
C PHE A 29 8.79 9.19 29.41
N LEU A 30 10.05 8.78 29.60
CA LEU A 30 10.55 7.52 29.06
C LEU A 30 9.81 6.33 29.68
N ASN A 31 9.60 6.34 31.00
CA ASN A 31 8.84 5.30 31.67
C ASN A 31 7.41 5.25 31.13
N GLN A 32 6.75 6.40 30.98
CA GLN A 32 5.39 6.47 30.45
C GLN A 32 5.32 5.98 29.00
N PHE A 33 6.31 6.35 28.18
CA PHE A 33 6.43 5.89 26.81
C PHE A 33 6.58 4.37 26.73
N VAL A 34 7.46 3.78 27.54
CA VAL A 34 7.66 2.32 27.58
C VAL A 34 6.39 1.63 28.05
N VAL A 35 5.75 2.11 29.11
CA VAL A 35 4.49 1.55 29.63
C VAL A 35 3.40 1.57 28.56
N HIS A 36 3.17 2.71 27.90
CA HIS A 36 2.18 2.80 26.83
C HIS A 36 2.51 1.92 25.63
N THR A 37 3.79 1.86 25.25
CA THR A 37 4.23 1.04 24.11
C THR A 37 3.99 -0.44 24.40
N VAL A 38 4.36 -0.91 25.59
CA VAL A 38 4.14 -2.31 25.99
C VAL A 38 2.64 -2.63 26.10
N GLN A 39 1.84 -1.73 26.68
CA GLN A 39 0.39 -1.90 26.73
C GLN A 39 -0.23 -1.98 25.34
N PHE A 40 0.22 -1.13 24.41
CA PHE A 40 -0.18 -1.18 23.02
C PHE A 40 0.20 -2.51 22.37
N LEU A 41 1.45 -2.96 22.51
CA LEU A 41 1.92 -4.22 21.93
C LEU A 41 1.17 -5.41 22.48
N ASN A 42 0.88 -5.44 23.77
CA ASN A 42 0.10 -6.49 24.40
C ASN A 42 -1.32 -6.53 23.81
N ARG A 43 -1.99 -5.37 23.73
CA ARG A 43 -3.32 -5.29 23.11
C ARG A 43 -3.30 -5.66 21.64
N PHE A 44 -2.26 -5.24 20.92
CA PHE A 44 -2.05 -5.57 19.52
C PHE A 44 -1.88 -7.09 19.33
N SER A 45 -1.10 -7.75 20.19
CA SER A 45 -0.93 -9.21 20.18
C SER A 45 -2.28 -9.92 20.33
N THR A 46 -3.08 -9.53 21.32
CA THR A 46 -4.41 -10.10 21.54
C THR A 46 -5.30 -9.94 20.30
N VAL A 47 -5.31 -8.76 19.68
CA VAL A 47 -6.10 -8.53 18.45
C VAL A 47 -5.60 -9.38 17.29
N CYS A 48 -4.29 -9.57 17.16
CA CYS A 48 -3.70 -10.44 16.14
C CYS A 48 -4.11 -11.90 16.35
N GLU A 49 -4.03 -12.39 17.58
CA GLU A 49 -4.44 -13.75 17.96
C GLU A 49 -5.92 -14.00 17.67
N GLU A 50 -6.80 -13.07 18.04
CA GLU A 50 -8.24 -13.14 17.74
C GLU A 50 -8.50 -13.22 16.23
N LYS A 51 -7.83 -12.37 15.44
CA LYS A 51 -7.98 -12.37 13.98
C LYS A 51 -7.45 -13.64 13.33
N LEU A 52 -6.31 -14.15 13.78
CA LEU A 52 -5.74 -15.41 13.30
C LEU A 52 -6.65 -16.60 13.63
N SER A 53 -7.18 -16.64 14.85
CA SER A 53 -8.13 -17.66 15.26
C SER A 53 -9.40 -17.65 14.39
N ALA A 54 -9.97 -16.47 14.15
CA ALA A 54 -11.13 -16.34 13.27
C ALA A 54 -10.84 -16.79 11.84
N LEU A 55 -9.66 -16.48 11.29
CA LEU A 55 -9.24 -16.93 9.97
C LEU A 55 -9.07 -18.45 9.93
N SER A 56 -8.41 -19.03 10.94
CA SER A 56 -8.22 -20.47 11.06
C SER A 56 -9.55 -21.22 11.09
N LEU A 57 -10.54 -20.72 11.85
CA LEU A 57 -11.88 -21.29 11.89
C LEU A 57 -12.57 -21.25 10.52
N ARG A 58 -12.45 -20.14 9.78
CA ARG A 58 -13.03 -20.02 8.44
C ARG A 58 -12.40 -20.98 7.44
N ILE A 59 -11.08 -21.20 7.53
CA ILE A 59 -10.39 -22.21 6.70
C ILE A 59 -10.95 -23.60 7.00
N GLN A 60 -11.06 -23.98 8.28
CA GLN A 60 -11.59 -25.29 8.67
C GLN A 60 -13.05 -25.50 8.23
N GLN A 61 -13.88 -24.45 8.25
CA GLN A 61 -15.24 -24.49 7.71
C GLN A 61 -15.26 -24.72 6.19
N ILE A 62 -14.36 -24.07 5.45
CA ILE A 62 -14.22 -24.28 4.00
C ILE A 62 -13.79 -25.72 3.71
N GLU A 63 -12.79 -26.24 4.41
CA GLU A 63 -12.32 -27.63 4.26
C GLU A 63 -13.45 -28.63 4.54
N THR A 64 -14.20 -28.43 5.63
CA THR A 64 -15.34 -29.27 5.98
C THR A 64 -16.41 -29.22 4.89
N THR A 65 -16.71 -28.02 4.37
CA THR A 65 -17.71 -27.85 3.30
C THR A 65 -17.26 -28.53 2.02
N LEU A 66 -15.98 -28.43 1.64
CA LEU A 66 -15.43 -29.11 0.47
C LEU A 66 -15.47 -30.62 0.62
N ASN A 67 -15.10 -31.17 1.78
CA ASN A 67 -15.20 -32.60 2.04
C ASN A 67 -16.65 -33.11 1.91
N ILE A 68 -17.62 -32.33 2.38
CA ILE A 68 -19.05 -32.67 2.21
C ILE A 68 -19.45 -32.63 0.72
N LEU A 69 -19.01 -31.62 -0.03
CA LEU A 69 -19.31 -31.50 -1.45
C LEU A 69 -18.69 -32.64 -2.26
N ASP A 70 -17.46 -33.03 -1.94
CA ASP A 70 -16.77 -34.16 -2.57
C ASP A 70 -17.47 -35.49 -2.26
N ALA A 71 -17.88 -35.70 -1.00
CA ALA A 71 -18.70 -36.85 -0.60
C ALA A 71 -20.05 -36.87 -1.34
N LYS A 72 -20.68 -35.72 -1.56
CA LYS A 72 -21.94 -35.63 -2.32
C LYS A 72 -21.74 -35.95 -3.80
N LEU A 73 -20.68 -35.45 -4.43
CA LEU A 73 -20.37 -35.73 -5.83
C LEU A 73 -20.03 -37.20 -6.04
N SER A 74 -19.19 -37.79 -5.17
CA SER A 74 -18.84 -39.21 -5.22
C SER A 74 -20.01 -40.14 -4.93
N SER A 75 -21.07 -39.68 -4.25
CA SER A 75 -22.27 -40.48 -3.98
C SER A 75 -23.22 -40.65 -5.17
N ILE A 76 -23.02 -39.93 -6.28
CA ILE A 76 -23.88 -40.06 -7.48
C ILE A 76 -23.21 -41.01 -8.48
N PRO A 77 -23.77 -42.22 -8.72
CA PRO A 77 -23.17 -43.20 -9.64
C PRO A 77 -23.29 -42.75 -11.10
N GLY A 78 -22.21 -42.93 -11.89
CA GLY A 78 -22.19 -42.67 -13.34
C GLY A 78 -21.84 -41.23 -13.73
N LEU A 79 -21.37 -40.43 -12.78
CA LEU A 79 -20.98 -39.02 -12.97
C LEU A 79 -19.46 -38.86 -13.20
N GLU A 80 -18.69 -39.94 -13.20
CA GLU A 80 -17.22 -39.92 -13.24
C GLU A 80 -16.67 -39.47 -14.60
N ASP A 81 -17.43 -39.69 -15.69
CA ASP A 81 -17.03 -39.44 -17.09
C ASP A 81 -17.65 -38.16 -17.71
N VAL A 82 -18.40 -37.36 -16.94
CA VAL A 82 -19.04 -36.13 -17.47
C VAL A 82 -18.01 -35.00 -17.57
N LYS A 83 -17.28 -34.95 -18.69
CA LYS A 83 -16.39 -33.83 -19.02
C LYS A 83 -17.20 -32.66 -19.58
N PHE A 84 -17.16 -31.51 -18.91
CA PHE A 84 -17.69 -30.26 -19.45
C PHE A 84 -16.85 -29.83 -20.68
N GLU A 85 -17.47 -29.80 -21.86
CA GLU A 85 -16.97 -29.05 -23.01
C GLU A 85 -17.04 -27.57 -22.66
N VAL A 86 -15.93 -26.98 -22.21
CA VAL A 86 -15.82 -25.52 -22.07
C VAL A 86 -15.73 -24.97 -23.49
N SER A 87 -16.88 -24.60 -24.05
CA SER A 87 -16.93 -23.74 -25.22
C SER A 87 -16.22 -22.43 -24.88
N SER A 88 -14.98 -22.28 -25.35
CA SER A 88 -14.22 -21.03 -25.36
C SER A 88 -14.94 -19.99 -26.21
N ALA A 89 -16.03 -19.44 -25.71
CA ALA A 89 -16.70 -18.30 -26.30
C ALA A 89 -15.93 -17.02 -25.90
N ASN A 90 -14.91 -16.72 -26.70
CA ASN A 90 -14.46 -15.37 -27.07
C ASN A 90 -14.31 -14.34 -25.92
N VAL A 91 -13.16 -14.38 -25.23
CA VAL A 91 -12.67 -13.22 -24.45
C VAL A 91 -12.04 -12.23 -25.43
N ASN A 92 -12.87 -11.46 -26.14
CA ASN A 92 -12.41 -10.28 -26.89
C ASN A 92 -13.24 -9.05 -26.52
N SER A 93 -12.51 -7.96 -26.25
CA SER A 93 -12.95 -6.57 -26.17
C SER A 93 -13.52 -6.06 -24.83
N VAL A 94 -12.62 -5.64 -23.93
CA VAL A 94 -12.72 -4.34 -23.28
C VAL A 94 -11.33 -3.68 -23.26
N THR A 95 -10.99 -3.00 -24.36
CA THR A 95 -9.91 -2.02 -24.38
C THR A 95 -10.43 -0.70 -23.81
N ASN A 96 -10.18 -0.43 -22.53
CA ASN A 96 -10.30 0.91 -21.97
C ASN A 96 -8.87 1.45 -21.73
N GLY A 97 -8.36 2.18 -22.72
CA GLY A 97 -7.14 2.98 -22.54
C GLY A 97 -7.44 4.31 -21.85
N PRO A 98 -6.47 4.89 -21.16
CA PRO A 98 -6.26 6.33 -21.12
C PRO A 98 -5.22 6.69 -22.19
N VAL A 99 -5.60 7.59 -23.10
CA VAL A 99 -4.72 8.19 -24.10
C VAL A 99 -3.64 9.01 -23.37
N ALA A 100 -2.42 8.48 -23.31
CA ALA A 100 -1.24 9.28 -22.97
C ALA A 100 -0.68 9.85 -24.27
N GLN A 101 -0.98 11.11 -24.54
CA GLN A 101 -0.51 11.87 -25.68
C GLN A 101 0.97 12.20 -25.47
N ALA A 102 1.86 11.40 -26.04
CA ALA A 102 3.27 11.73 -26.19
C ALA A 102 3.46 12.54 -27.48
N THR A 103 3.73 13.84 -27.36
CA THR A 103 4.24 14.66 -28.46
C THR A 103 5.76 14.57 -28.48
N THR A 104 6.30 13.86 -29.46
CA THR A 104 7.73 13.86 -29.80
C THR A 104 7.91 14.74 -31.03
N ASP A 105 8.68 15.81 -30.87
CA ASP A 105 9.14 16.71 -31.93
C ASP A 105 10.15 16.00 -32.87
N GLN A 106 9.90 16.02 -34.20
CA GLN A 106 10.91 16.37 -35.22
C GLN A 106 10.36 16.39 -36.66
N GLN A 107 10.24 17.62 -37.19
CA GLN A 107 10.98 18.15 -38.35
C GLN A 107 10.74 17.59 -39.78
N THR A 108 10.17 18.43 -40.64
CA THR A 108 10.54 18.66 -42.07
C THR A 108 9.67 19.81 -42.61
N ALA A 109 10.16 21.05 -42.73
CA ALA A 109 10.95 21.64 -43.82
C ALA A 109 10.08 22.49 -44.79
N VAL A 110 10.64 23.67 -45.17
CA VAL A 110 10.32 24.54 -46.34
C VAL A 110 9.35 25.74 -46.12
N SER A 111 9.96 26.91 -45.89
CA SER A 111 9.54 28.27 -46.33
C SER A 111 9.56 28.36 -47.88
N PRO A 112 8.88 29.31 -48.59
CA PRO A 112 8.75 30.73 -48.21
C PRO A 112 7.46 31.48 -48.64
N GLN A 113 7.41 32.76 -48.23
CA GLN A 113 7.01 33.92 -49.05
C GLN A 113 5.61 34.57 -48.88
N SER A 114 5.66 35.77 -48.26
CA SER A 114 4.98 37.06 -48.56
C SER A 114 3.45 37.18 -48.62
N GLY A 115 2.92 38.19 -47.91
CA GLY A 115 1.63 38.81 -48.21
C GLY A 115 0.96 39.58 -47.06
N VAL A 116 1.38 40.82 -46.84
CA VAL A 116 0.64 42.05 -46.44
C VAL A 116 -0.75 41.91 -45.79
N SER A 117 -0.93 42.45 -44.56
CA SER A 117 -1.90 43.53 -44.25
C SER A 117 -1.89 43.96 -42.76
N ASN A 118 -1.14 45.02 -42.46
CA ASN A 118 -1.45 46.21 -41.64
C ASN A 118 -0.20 46.82 -41.02
#